data_AF-A0A2N7X4M4-F1
#
_entry.id   AF-A0A2N7X4M4-F1
#
_cell.length_a   1.000
_cell.length_b   1.000
_cell.length_c   1.000
_cell.angle_alpha   90.00
_cell.angle_beta   90.00
_cell.angle_gamma   90.00
#
_symmetry.space_group_name_H-M   'P 1'
#
loop_
_entity.id
_entity.type
_entity.pdbx_description
1 polymer ?
#
loop_
_entity_poly.entity_id
_entity_poly.type
_entity_poly.pdbx_seq_one_letter_code
_entity_poly.pdbx_strand_id
1 'polypeptide(L)'
;MSDTSTTACKQPPGVIVPTVDLRRCEGKGDCLAVCPEKVFEIRRIDEADYRGLGALHRFKLRVHGMQVAYTPNADACRSCGLCVTACPGHNKPDKLADRVRKTLATVLPASYR
;
A
#
# COMPACT_ATOMS: atom_id res chain seq x y z
N MET A 1 0.53 0.23 31.70
CA MET A 1 1.55 0.53 30.68
C MET A 1 1.63 -0.71 29.80
N SER A 2 1.07 -0.67 28.60
CA SER A 2 0.84 -1.86 27.77
C SER A 2 2.12 -2.25 27.04
N ASP A 3 2.71 -3.35 27.50
CA ASP A 3 3.80 -4.06 26.83
C ASP A 3 3.21 -5.08 25.84
N THR A 4 3.98 -5.38 24.79
CA THR A 4 3.80 -6.44 23.77
C THR A 4 2.98 -6.12 22.50
N SER A 5 3.62 -5.44 21.54
CA SER A 5 3.49 -5.79 20.11
C SER A 5 4.74 -5.41 19.30
N THR A 6 5.91 -5.70 19.87
CA THR A 6 7.24 -5.46 19.30
C THR A 6 7.76 -6.63 18.46
N THR A 7 6.90 -7.38 17.76
CA THR A 7 7.36 -8.55 16.99
C THR A 7 6.71 -8.64 15.61
N ALA A 8 7.20 -7.82 14.67
CA ALA A 8 7.20 -8.16 13.24
C ALA A 8 8.02 -7.16 12.40
N CYS A 9 8.39 -6.00 12.93
CA CYS A 9 9.16 -4.98 12.22
C CYS A 9 10.65 -5.37 12.17
N LYS A 10 11.08 -5.98 11.07
CA LYS A 10 12.40 -6.65 10.94
C LYS A 10 13.54 -5.72 10.53
N GLN A 11 13.24 -4.51 10.06
CA GLN A 11 14.24 -3.64 9.41
C GLN A 11 14.20 -2.21 9.98
N PRO A 12 15.32 -1.47 9.89
CA PRO A 12 15.30 -0.03 10.09
C PRO A 12 14.24 0.63 9.19
N PRO A 13 13.62 1.75 9.63
CA PRO A 13 12.67 2.50 8.82
C PRO A 13 13.24 2.83 7.44
N GLY A 14 12.43 2.70 6.40
CA GLY A 14 12.74 3.20 5.06
C GLY A 14 13.68 2.32 4.26
N VAL A 15 14.18 1.21 4.81
CA VAL A 15 14.96 0.22 4.02
C VAL A 15 14.08 -0.49 2.99
N ILE A 16 12.83 -0.77 3.36
CA ILE A 16 11.83 -1.38 2.49
C ILE A 16 10.55 -0.57 2.60
N VAL A 17 10.11 -0.04 1.47
CA VAL A 17 8.90 0.79 1.38
C VAL A 17 7.75 0.03 0.73
N PRO A 18 6.50 0.22 1.19
CA PRO A 18 5.33 -0.35 0.55
C PRO A 18 4.96 0.46 -0.70
N THR A 19 4.77 -0.22 -1.82
CA THR A 19 4.28 0.34 -3.08
C THR A 19 2.89 -0.20 -3.37
N VAL A 20 1.90 0.68 -3.51
CA VAL A 20 0.51 0.27 -3.81
C VAL A 20 0.28 0.21 -5.32
N ASP A 21 -0.25 -0.91 -5.82
CA ASP A 21 -0.73 -0.99 -7.21
C ASP A 21 -2.15 -0.41 -7.32
N LEU A 22 -2.25 0.84 -7.80
CA LEU A 22 -3.52 1.55 -8.00
C LEU A 22 -4.47 0.85 -8.99
N ARG A 23 -3.97 -0.03 -9.86
CA ARG A 23 -4.81 -0.84 -10.77
C ARG A 23 -5.58 -1.92 -10.03
N ARG A 24 -5.10 -2.33 -8.85
CA ARG A 24 -5.67 -3.43 -8.06
C ARG A 24 -6.24 -2.99 -6.72
N CYS A 25 -5.84 -1.84 -6.21
CA CYS A 25 -6.36 -1.28 -4.96
C CYS A 25 -7.87 -1.04 -5.06
N GLU A 26 -8.59 -1.39 -3.99
CA GLU A 26 -10.05 -1.26 -3.88
C GLU A 26 -10.48 -0.29 -2.77
N GLY A 27 -9.53 0.43 -2.16
CA GLY A 27 -9.84 1.45 -1.15
C GLY A 27 -10.38 0.93 0.19
N LYS A 28 -10.37 -0.39 0.45
CA LYS A 28 -10.99 -1.00 1.65
C LYS A 28 -10.40 -0.60 2.99
N GLY A 29 -9.14 -0.16 3.02
CA GLY A 29 -8.53 0.38 4.23
C GLY A 29 -7.96 -0.63 5.23
N ASP A 30 -7.99 -1.94 4.97
CA ASP A 30 -7.43 -2.94 5.90
C ASP A 30 -5.94 -2.69 6.20
N CYS A 31 -5.18 -2.24 5.20
CA CYS A 31 -3.78 -1.84 5.34
C CYS A 31 -3.56 -0.67 6.32
N LEU A 32 -4.53 0.26 6.45
CA LEU A 32 -4.50 1.36 7.41
C LEU A 32 -4.64 0.82 8.84
N ALA A 33 -5.59 -0.10 9.03
CA ALA A 33 -5.92 -0.64 10.35
C ALA A 33 -4.78 -1.48 10.96
N VAL A 34 -4.04 -2.22 10.11
CA VAL A 34 -2.98 -3.14 10.59
C VAL A 34 -1.58 -2.55 10.57
N CYS A 35 -1.37 -1.36 10.00
CA CYS A 35 -0.03 -0.77 9.91
C CYS A 35 0.33 -0.04 11.21
N PRO A 36 1.33 -0.53 11.99
CA PRO A 36 1.70 0.10 13.26
C PRO A 36 2.33 1.49 13.06
N GLU A 37 3.02 1.70 11.94
CA GLU A 37 3.72 2.94 11.62
C GLU A 37 2.84 3.95 10.85
N LYS A 38 1.56 3.62 10.59
CA LYS A 38 0.60 4.49 9.88
C LYS A 38 1.14 5.05 8.55
N VAL A 39 1.76 4.17 7.75
CA VAL A 39 2.39 4.58 6.47
C VAL A 39 1.39 4.78 5.33
N PHE A 40 0.16 4.31 5.49
CA PHE A 40 -0.89 4.35 4.47
C PHE A 40 -1.89 5.48 4.73
N GLU A 41 -2.46 6.00 3.65
CA GLU A 41 -3.58 6.92 3.67
C GLU A 41 -4.61 6.46 2.64
N ILE A 42 -5.89 6.34 3.04
CA ILE A 42 -6.99 6.07 2.11
C ILE A 42 -7.60 7.40 1.70
N ARG A 43 -7.52 7.70 0.41
CA ARG A 43 -8.11 8.91 -0.16
C ARG A 43 -8.64 8.64 -1.57
N ARG A 44 -9.35 9.61 -2.11
CA ARG A 44 -9.80 9.55 -3.51
C ARG A 44 -8.57 9.54 -4.42
N ILE A 45 -8.63 8.73 -5.48
CA ILE A 45 -7.55 8.69 -6.49
C ILE A 45 -7.37 10.05 -7.16
N ASP A 46 -6.13 10.47 -7.33
CA ASP A 46 -5.81 11.71 -8.05
C ASP A 46 -6.12 11.58 -9.53
N GLU A 47 -6.43 12.72 -10.16
CA GLU A 47 -6.80 12.73 -11.57
C GLU A 47 -5.64 12.26 -12.48
N ALA A 48 -4.40 12.62 -12.15
CA ALA A 48 -3.22 12.19 -12.90
C ALA A 48 -3.07 10.65 -12.89
N ASP A 49 -3.16 10.04 -11.70
CA ASP A 49 -3.11 8.59 -11.54
C ASP A 49 -4.29 7.91 -12.21
N TYR A 50 -5.49 8.47 -12.06
CA TYR A 50 -6.71 7.95 -12.67
C TYR A 50 -6.63 7.92 -14.20
N ARG A 51 -6.07 8.96 -14.82
CA ARG A 51 -5.84 9.02 -16.27
C ARG A 51 -4.80 7.98 -16.72
N GLY A 52 -3.82 7.66 -15.88
CA GLY A 52 -2.83 6.61 -16.12
C GLY A 52 -3.38 5.18 -16.08
N LEU A 53 -4.63 4.99 -15.64
CA LEU A 53 -5.28 3.68 -15.59
C LEU A 53 -5.93 3.30 -16.93
N GLY A 54 -5.87 2.02 -17.28
CA GLY A 54 -6.67 1.47 -18.39
C GLY A 54 -8.17 1.52 -18.10
N ALA A 55 -9.01 1.50 -19.15
CA ALA A 55 -10.47 1.66 -19.05
C ALA A 55 -11.12 0.66 -18.06
N LEU A 56 -10.67 -0.60 -18.08
CA LEU A 56 -11.15 -1.63 -17.15
C LEU A 56 -10.88 -1.28 -15.68
N HIS A 57 -9.68 -0.81 -15.36
CA HIS A 57 -9.29 -0.44 -14.00
C HIS A 57 -10.04 0.82 -13.54
N ARG A 58 -10.25 1.78 -14.44
CA ARG A 58 -11.08 2.97 -14.17
C ARG A 58 -12.52 2.60 -13.83
N PHE A 59 -13.12 1.66 -14.58
CA PHE A 59 -14.46 1.15 -14.30
C PHE A 59 -14.50 0.45 -12.93
N LYS A 60 -13.53 -0.42 -12.64
CA LYS A 60 -13.43 -1.09 -11.35
C LYS A 60 -13.35 -0.10 -10.18
N LEU A 61 -12.52 0.93 -10.28
CA LEU A 61 -12.42 1.95 -9.23
C LEU A 61 -13.74 2.72 -9.02
N ARG A 62 -14.51 2.98 -10.09
CA ARG A 62 -15.82 3.62 -9.96
C ARG A 62 -16.80 2.76 -9.15
N VAL A 63 -16.80 1.45 -9.40
CA VAL A 63 -17.62 0.50 -8.64
C VAL A 63 -17.17 0.37 -7.17
N HIS A 64 -15.89 0.64 -6.89
CA HIS A 64 -15.32 0.60 -5.54
C HIS A 64 -15.12 1.99 -4.90
N GLY A 65 -15.94 2.97 -5.25
CA GLY A 65 -16.00 4.26 -4.52
C GLY A 65 -14.86 5.23 -4.81
N MET A 66 -14.05 4.99 -5.84
CA MET A 66 -12.92 5.83 -6.25
C MET A 66 -11.86 6.09 -5.16
N GLN A 67 -11.81 5.24 -4.13
CA GLN A 67 -10.82 5.32 -3.06
C GLN A 67 -9.66 4.36 -3.31
N VAL A 68 -8.45 4.81 -2.98
CA VAL A 68 -7.22 4.02 -3.07
C VAL A 68 -6.30 4.34 -1.89
N ALA A 69 -5.37 3.42 -1.63
CA ALA A 69 -4.32 3.63 -0.64
C ALA A 69 -3.10 4.30 -1.29
N TYR A 70 -2.66 5.40 -0.70
CA TYR A 70 -1.36 6.01 -0.94
C TYR A 70 -0.43 5.77 0.25
N THR A 71 0.87 5.98 0.07
CA THR A 71 1.88 5.74 1.11
C THR A 71 2.72 7.01 1.37
N PRO A 72 2.14 8.09 1.93
CA PRO A 72 2.86 9.35 2.15
C PRO A 72 4.02 9.22 3.14
N ASN A 73 3.93 8.33 4.13
CA ASN A 73 4.98 8.07 5.12
C ASN A 73 5.67 6.72 4.87
N ALA A 74 5.93 6.39 3.60
CA ALA A 74 6.49 5.10 3.22
C ALA A 74 7.86 4.83 3.87
N ASP A 75 8.62 5.88 4.14
CA ASP A 75 9.92 5.90 4.82
C ASP A 75 9.84 5.48 6.30
N ALA A 76 8.69 5.60 6.95
CA ALA A 76 8.49 5.07 8.30
C ALA A 76 8.32 3.54 8.33
N CYS A 77 8.18 2.89 7.17
CA CYS A 77 7.94 1.45 7.09
C CYS A 77 9.13 0.63 7.62
N ARG A 78 8.85 -0.26 8.57
CA ARG A 78 9.82 -1.20 9.16
C ARG A 78 9.71 -2.64 8.64
N SER A 79 9.07 -2.82 7.48
CA SER A 79 8.94 -4.09 6.77
C SER A 79 8.26 -5.24 7.56
N CYS A 80 7.20 -4.96 8.33
CA CYS A 80 6.45 -6.02 9.01
C CYS A 80 5.66 -6.94 8.09
N GLY A 81 5.13 -6.41 6.98
CA GLY A 81 4.34 -7.18 6.00
C GLY A 81 2.88 -7.44 6.38
N LEU A 82 2.41 -6.95 7.53
CA LEU A 82 1.03 -7.11 7.98
C LEU A 82 0.01 -6.58 6.94
N CYS A 83 0.31 -5.46 6.30
CA CYS A 83 -0.53 -4.86 5.26
C CYS A 83 -0.73 -5.75 4.03
N VAL A 84 0.22 -6.64 3.72
CA VAL A 84 0.10 -7.58 2.59
C VAL A 84 -0.86 -8.70 2.96
N THR A 85 -0.72 -9.27 4.16
CA THR A 85 -1.59 -10.34 4.67
C THR A 85 -3.02 -9.85 4.89
N ALA A 86 -3.18 -8.62 5.39
CA ALA A 86 -4.49 -8.04 5.65
C ALA A 86 -5.24 -7.60 4.40
N CYS A 87 -4.56 -7.44 3.25
CA CYS A 87 -5.22 -6.99 2.04
C CYS A 87 -6.13 -8.11 1.51
N PRO A 88 -7.46 -7.91 1.45
CA PRO A 88 -8.41 -8.95 1.05
C PRO A 88 -8.31 -9.17 -0.45
N GLY A 89 -7.43 -10.08 -0.86
CA GLY A 89 -7.35 -10.60 -2.22
C GLY A 89 -8.49 -11.58 -2.46
N HIS A 90 -9.44 -11.22 -3.30
CA HIS A 90 -10.39 -12.21 -3.83
C HIS A 90 -9.61 -13.15 -4.77
N ASN A 91 -9.37 -14.38 -4.32
CA ASN A 91 -8.90 -15.56 -5.05
C ASN A 91 -8.14 -15.29 -6.38
N LYS A 92 -6.80 -15.18 -6.31
CA LYS A 92 -5.91 -15.60 -7.41
C LYS A 92 -4.69 -16.34 -6.84
N PRO A 93 -4.45 -17.60 -7.22
CA PRO A 93 -3.38 -18.44 -6.65
C PRO A 93 -1.95 -18.02 -7.02
N ASP A 94 -1.75 -16.91 -7.74
CA ASP A 94 -0.48 -16.53 -8.33
C ASP A 94 0.13 -15.20 -7.86
N LYS A 95 -0.55 -14.33 -7.08
CA LYS A 95 0.08 -13.05 -6.65
C LYS A 95 -0.50 -12.43 -5.35
N LEU A 96 -0.22 -13.03 -4.19
CA LEU A 96 -0.50 -12.43 -2.88
C LEU A 96 0.33 -11.14 -2.59
N ALA A 97 1.39 -10.89 -3.37
CA ALA A 97 2.34 -9.77 -3.17
C ALA A 97 2.09 -8.52 -4.05
N ASP A 98 1.03 -8.46 -4.87
CA ASP A 98 0.94 -7.46 -5.96
C ASP A 98 0.13 -6.19 -5.66
N ARG A 99 -0.61 -6.11 -4.56
CA ARG A 99 -1.37 -4.89 -4.21
C ARG A 99 -0.56 -3.91 -3.37
N VAL A 100 0.32 -4.46 -2.53
CA VAL A 100 1.33 -3.73 -1.76
C VAL A 100 2.63 -4.51 -1.94
N ARG A 101 3.47 -4.10 -2.91
CA ARG A 101 4.80 -4.70 -3.08
C ARG A 101 5.75 -4.07 -2.06
N LYS A 102 6.54 -4.89 -1.38
CA LYS A 102 7.72 -4.43 -0.66
C LYS A 102 8.81 -4.18 -1.69
N THR A 103 9.13 -2.93 -1.96
CA THR A 103 10.24 -2.57 -2.84
C THR A 103 11.41 -2.12 -1.97
N LEU A 104 12.61 -2.60 -2.24
CA LEU A 104 13.83 -2.06 -1.62
C LEU A 104 13.90 -0.57 -1.95
N ALA A 105 14.18 0.28 -0.97
CA ALA A 105 14.24 1.73 -1.18
C ALA A 105 15.41 2.19 -2.06
N THR A 106 16.24 1.26 -2.57
CA THR A 106 17.42 1.54 -3.38
C THR A 106 17.17 1.96 -4.83
N VAL A 107 15.94 2.27 -5.23
CA VAL A 107 15.70 2.89 -6.54
C VAL A 107 14.60 3.95 -6.43
N LEU A 108 14.99 5.18 -6.07
CA LEU A 108 14.55 6.44 -6.70
C LEU A 108 15.26 7.62 -6.00
N PRO A 109 16.13 8.37 -6.72
CA PRO A 109 16.78 9.55 -6.16
C PRO A 109 15.76 10.65 -5.86
N ALA A 110 16.08 11.48 -4.85
CA ALA A 110 15.28 12.57 -4.30
C ALA A 110 14.91 13.72 -5.27
N SER A 111 15.09 13.52 -6.57
CA SER A 111 15.03 14.55 -7.61
C SER A 111 13.70 14.62 -8.39
N TYR A 112 12.65 13.91 -7.95
CA TYR A 112 11.28 14.05 -8.46
C TYR A 112 10.33 14.48 -7.32
N ARG A 113 10.65 15.59 -6.67
CA ARG A 113 9.71 16.39 -5.86
C ARG A 113 9.19 17.55 -6.70
#